data_AF-A0A2N1Q3M6-F1
#
_entry.id   AF-A0A2N1Q3M6-F1
#
_cell.length_a   1.000
_cell.length_b   1.000
_cell.length_c   1.000
_cell.angle_alpha   90.00
_cell.angle_beta   90.00
_cell.angle_gamma   90.00
#
_symmetry.space_group_name_H-M   'P 1'
#
loop_
_entity.id
_entity.type
_entity.pdbx_description
1 polymer ?
#
loop_
_entity_poly.entity_id
_entity_poly.type
_entity_poly.pdbx_seq_one_letter_code
_entity_poly.pdbx_strand_id
1 'polypeptide(L)'
;MSLKETLKHESEDLKSLKKVYETIAFLALMVLVFQQLFYLVVNLINYGKNNFFSTANFASANLQGFVSRIVGINSNSVIFIILGILAWLAYYAALYFLVWRFAGKRDMSKWTWTLFVAFGPTIFLAPAFIWFILFAFRYEIFGVYKKVVEDYKNGKEAPKQKEPEENLKSE
;
A
#
# COMPACT_ATOMS: atom_id res chain seq x y z
N MET A 1 4.55 35.92 17.30
CA MET A 1 4.34 34.48 17.09
C MET A 1 5.50 33.94 16.29
N SER A 2 6.18 32.93 16.82
CA SER A 2 7.26 32.23 16.13
C SER A 2 6.67 31.26 15.10
N LEU A 3 7.33 31.06 13.95
CA LEU A 3 6.95 30.05 12.94
C LEU A 3 6.74 28.66 13.57
N LYS A 4 7.48 28.35 14.64
CA LYS A 4 7.36 27.09 15.38
C LYS A 4 6.03 26.97 16.14
N GLU A 5 5.48 28.09 16.62
CA GLU A 5 4.19 28.13 17.31
C GLU A 5 3.04 28.02 16.30
N THR A 6 3.14 28.70 15.16
CA THR A 6 2.17 28.59 14.05
C THR A 6 2.09 27.15 13.54
N LEU A 7 3.22 26.50 13.26
CA LEU A 7 3.26 25.10 12.82
C LEU A 7 2.72 24.13 13.88
N LYS A 8 2.94 24.41 15.16
CA LYS A 8 2.42 23.58 16.24
C LYS A 8 0.90 23.71 16.34
N HIS A 9 0.37 24.94 16.25
CA HIS A 9 -1.06 25.21 16.23
C HIS A 9 -1.75 24.55 15.03
N GLU A 10 -1.18 24.72 13.82
CA GLU A 10 -1.69 24.05 12.60
C GLU A 10 -1.65 22.52 12.73
N SER A 11 -0.60 21.95 13.34
CA SER A 11 -0.53 20.51 13.58
C SER A 11 -1.61 20.04 14.55
N GLU A 12 -1.97 20.82 15.56
CA GLU A 12 -3.01 20.47 16.54
C GLU A 12 -4.41 20.58 15.92
N ASP A 13 -4.64 21.60 15.10
CA ASP A 13 -5.87 21.76 14.31
C ASP A 13 -6.04 20.60 13.32
N LEU A 14 -4.98 20.20 12.62
CA LEU A 14 -5.02 19.04 11.71
C LEU A 14 -5.32 17.73 12.44
N LYS A 15 -4.83 17.56 13.68
CA LYS A 15 -5.17 16.39 14.51
C LYS A 15 -6.65 16.37 14.88
N SER A 16 -7.26 17.52 15.13
CA SER A 16 -8.70 17.62 15.42
C SER A 16 -9.57 17.13 14.25
N LEU A 17 -9.09 17.32 13.01
CA LEU A 17 -9.78 16.89 11.78
C LEU A 17 -9.51 15.43 11.40
N LYS A 18 -8.60 14.72 12.09
CA LYS A 18 -8.22 13.32 11.80
C LYS A 18 -9.44 12.42 11.59
N LYS A 19 -10.44 12.52 12.48
CA LYS A 19 -11.66 11.70 12.44
C LYS A 19 -12.53 11.99 11.21
N VAL A 20 -12.58 13.25 10.78
CA VAL A 20 -13.32 13.66 9.57
C VAL A 20 -12.66 13.05 8.33
N TYR A 21 -11.34 13.18 8.21
CA TYR A 21 -10.60 12.56 7.10
C TYR A 21 -10.69 11.03 7.10
N GLU A 22 -10.65 10.39 8.26
CA GLU A 22 -10.87 8.94 8.36
C GLU A 22 -12.27 8.54 7.88
N THR A 23 -13.28 9.33 8.20
CA THR A 23 -14.67 9.06 7.80
C THR A 23 -14.85 9.23 6.29
N ILE A 24 -14.32 10.32 5.72
CA ILE A 24 -14.35 10.55 4.28
C ILE A 24 -13.58 9.44 3.54
N ALA A 25 -12.40 9.08 4.04
CA ALA A 25 -11.59 8.02 3.44
C ALA A 25 -12.28 6.66 3.52
N PHE A 26 -12.97 6.35 4.63
CA PHE A 26 -13.80 5.15 4.74
C PHE A 26 -14.91 5.15 3.69
N LEU A 27 -15.68 6.24 3.57
CA LEU A 27 -16.76 6.33 2.60
C LEU A 27 -16.25 6.17 1.16
N ALA A 28 -15.16 6.86 0.81
CA ALA A 28 -14.55 6.74 -0.52
C ALA A 28 -14.07 5.31 -0.80
N LEU A 29 -13.41 4.67 0.17
CA LEU A 29 -12.96 3.28 0.04
C LEU A 29 -14.15 2.33 -0.14
N MET A 30 -15.22 2.51 0.63
CA MET A 30 -16.43 1.70 0.50
C MET A 30 -17.05 1.84 -0.90
N VAL A 31 -17.19 3.06 -1.42
CA VAL A 31 -17.72 3.29 -2.77
C VAL A 31 -16.88 2.56 -3.82
N LEU A 32 -15.55 2.64 -3.73
CA LEU A 32 -14.65 1.97 -4.67
C LEU A 32 -14.74 0.44 -4.58
N VAL A 33 -14.80 -0.11 -3.36
CA VAL A 33 -14.97 -1.57 -3.15
C VAL A 33 -16.32 -2.04 -3.70
N PHE A 34 -17.41 -1.30 -3.44
CA PHE A 34 -18.73 -1.60 -4.01
C PHE A 34 -18.71 -1.54 -5.54
N GLN A 35 -18.05 -0.55 -6.13
CA GLN A 35 -17.87 -0.47 -7.57
C GLN A 35 -17.15 -1.71 -8.12
N GLN A 36 -16.06 -2.15 -7.47
CA GLN A 36 -15.34 -3.37 -7.88
C GLN A 36 -16.22 -4.62 -7.79
N LEU A 37 -16.98 -4.77 -6.70
CA LEU A 37 -17.93 -5.88 -6.53
C LEU A 37 -19.03 -5.87 -7.60
N PHE A 38 -19.57 -4.70 -7.92
CA PHE A 38 -20.55 -4.54 -8.99
C PHE A 38 -19.99 -5.01 -10.34
N TYR A 39 -18.80 -4.52 -10.72
CA TYR A 39 -18.16 -4.95 -11.97
C TYR A 39 -17.75 -6.42 -11.97
N LEU A 40 -17.39 -6.98 -10.82
CA LEU A 40 -17.14 -8.42 -10.70
C LEU A 40 -18.40 -9.22 -11.07
N VAL A 41 -19.56 -8.87 -10.50
CA VAL A 41 -20.84 -9.54 -10.79
C VAL A 41 -21.23 -9.37 -12.27
N VAL A 42 -21.12 -8.15 -12.81
CA VAL A 42 -21.41 -7.89 -14.23
C VAL A 42 -20.52 -8.74 -15.14
N ASN A 43 -19.22 -8.84 -14.84
CA ASN A 43 -18.29 -9.66 -15.63
C ASN A 43 -18.59 -11.16 -15.51
N LEU A 44 -19.04 -11.65 -14.35
CA LEU A 44 -19.48 -13.05 -14.21
C LEU A 44 -20.74 -13.35 -15.04
N ILE A 45 -21.71 -12.43 -15.08
CA ILE A 45 -22.90 -12.56 -15.93
C ILE A 45 -22.51 -12.55 -17.41
N ASN A 46 -21.62 -11.64 -17.80
CA ASN A 46 -21.13 -11.56 -19.18
C ASN A 46 -20.34 -12.80 -19.59
N TYR A 47 -19.55 -13.37 -18.69
CA TYR A 47 -18.87 -14.64 -18.91
C TYR A 47 -19.88 -15.76 -19.22
N GLY A 48 -20.97 -15.86 -18.45
CA GLY A 48 -22.03 -16.84 -18.71
C GLY A 48 -22.76 -16.68 -20.06
N LYS A 49 -22.75 -15.48 -20.64
CA LYS A 49 -23.39 -15.19 -21.94
C LYS A 49 -22.44 -15.31 -23.13
N ASN A 50 -21.20 -14.84 -22.97
CA ASN A 50 -20.26 -14.61 -24.06
C ASN A 50 -18.95 -15.40 -23.91
N ASN A 51 -18.83 -16.27 -22.89
CA ASN A 51 -17.63 -17.04 -22.53
C ASN A 51 -16.36 -16.21 -22.32
N PHE A 52 -16.49 -14.91 -22.06
CA PHE A 52 -15.36 -14.00 -21.87
C PHE A 52 -15.49 -13.23 -20.55
N PHE A 53 -14.45 -13.29 -19.73
CA PHE A 53 -14.36 -12.57 -18.46
C PHE A 53 -13.30 -11.46 -18.53
N SER A 54 -13.72 -10.21 -18.29
CA SER A 54 -12.83 -9.03 -18.32
C SER A 54 -12.44 -8.59 -16.92
N THR A 55 -11.18 -8.24 -16.71
CA THR A 55 -10.69 -7.69 -15.44
C THR A 55 -10.60 -6.16 -15.41
N ALA A 56 -10.75 -5.49 -16.56
CA ALA A 56 -10.44 -4.08 -16.73
C ALA A 56 -11.19 -3.15 -15.75
N ASN A 57 -12.44 -3.50 -15.41
CA ASN A 57 -13.29 -2.65 -14.57
C ASN A 57 -13.35 -3.06 -13.09
N PHE A 58 -12.92 -4.29 -12.73
CA PHE A 58 -12.95 -4.75 -11.33
C PHE A 58 -11.56 -4.75 -10.67
N ALA A 59 -10.48 -4.97 -11.43
CA ALA A 59 -9.11 -5.02 -10.92
C ALA A 59 -8.40 -3.65 -11.08
N SER A 60 -9.08 -2.59 -10.66
CA SER A 60 -8.67 -1.20 -10.91
C SER A 60 -7.80 -0.58 -9.81
N ALA A 61 -7.59 -1.28 -8.68
CA ALA A 61 -6.77 -0.74 -7.60
C ALA A 61 -5.27 -0.86 -7.90
N ASN A 62 -4.45 -0.02 -7.26
CA ASN A 62 -3.01 -0.13 -7.37
C ASN A 62 -2.54 -1.50 -6.91
N LEU A 63 -1.64 -2.09 -7.68
CA LEU A 63 -1.11 -3.44 -7.47
C LEU A 63 -2.09 -4.58 -7.75
N GLN A 64 -3.37 -4.37 -8.08
CA GLN A 64 -4.27 -5.47 -8.51
C GLN A 64 -3.96 -6.00 -9.92
N GLY A 65 -2.95 -5.45 -10.61
CA GLY A 65 -2.55 -5.90 -11.95
C GLY A 65 -2.18 -7.38 -12.05
N PHE A 66 -1.78 -8.03 -10.95
CA PHE A 66 -1.57 -9.49 -10.94
C PHE A 66 -2.86 -10.29 -11.12
N VAL A 67 -4.01 -9.77 -10.67
CA VAL A 67 -5.32 -10.39 -10.89
C VAL A 67 -5.60 -10.45 -12.39
N SER A 68 -5.39 -9.33 -13.09
CA SER A 68 -5.50 -9.24 -14.55
C SER A 68 -4.54 -10.19 -15.26
N ARG A 69 -3.32 -10.37 -14.74
CA ARG A 69 -2.35 -11.33 -15.31
C ARG A 69 -2.79 -12.77 -15.15
N ILE A 70 -3.32 -13.17 -13.99
CA ILE A 70 -3.79 -14.54 -13.74
C ILE A 70 -4.95 -14.88 -14.66
N VAL A 71 -5.95 -14.01 -14.72
CA VAL A 71 -7.12 -14.20 -15.59
C VAL A 71 -6.72 -14.16 -17.06
N GLY A 72 -5.81 -13.25 -17.43
CA GLY A 72 -5.33 -13.07 -18.81
C GLY A 72 -4.58 -14.26 -19.39
N ILE A 73 -4.16 -15.26 -18.58
CA ILE A 73 -3.63 -16.54 -19.09
C ILE A 73 -4.67 -17.23 -19.96
N ASN A 74 -5.92 -17.28 -19.50
CA ASN A 74 -7.06 -17.76 -20.28
C ASN A 74 -8.36 -17.21 -19.70
N SER A 75 -8.83 -16.09 -20.25
CA SER A 75 -10.05 -15.39 -19.83
C SER A 75 -11.35 -16.18 -20.05
N ASN A 76 -11.28 -17.31 -20.76
CA ASN A 76 -12.42 -18.17 -21.06
C ASN A 76 -12.51 -19.37 -20.11
N SER A 77 -11.46 -19.63 -19.32
CA SER A 77 -11.39 -20.80 -18.43
C SER A 77 -11.78 -20.45 -17.00
N VAL A 78 -12.75 -21.19 -16.47
CA VAL A 78 -13.30 -21.03 -15.11
C VAL A 78 -12.20 -21.11 -14.04
N ILE A 79 -11.20 -21.98 -14.22
CA ILE A 79 -10.10 -22.14 -13.26
C ILE A 79 -9.32 -20.83 -13.08
N PHE A 80 -8.96 -20.15 -14.17
CA PHE A 80 -8.19 -18.91 -14.09
C PHE A 80 -9.04 -17.74 -13.56
N ILE A 81 -10.36 -17.77 -13.79
CA ILE A 81 -11.31 -16.82 -13.20
C ILE A 81 -11.37 -17.00 -11.67
N ILE A 82 -11.53 -18.24 -11.19
CA ILE A 82 -11.55 -18.54 -9.75
C ILE A 82 -10.23 -18.15 -9.10
N LEU A 83 -9.09 -18.50 -9.71
CA LEU A 83 -7.77 -18.10 -9.22
C LEU A 83 -7.62 -16.57 -9.18
N GLY A 84 -8.12 -15.86 -10.18
CA GLY A 84 -8.15 -14.40 -10.19
C GLY A 84 -8.95 -13.80 -9.04
N ILE A 85 -10.15 -14.33 -8.77
CA ILE A 85 -11.00 -13.88 -7.65
C ILE A 85 -10.34 -14.18 -6.31
N LEU A 86 -9.73 -15.35 -6.13
CA LEU A 86 -8.98 -15.68 -4.93
C LEU A 86 -7.78 -14.74 -4.73
N ALA A 87 -7.07 -14.42 -5.81
CA ALA A 87 -5.96 -13.47 -5.77
C ALA A 87 -6.44 -12.05 -5.40
N TRP A 88 -7.62 -11.64 -5.87
CA TRP A 88 -8.27 -10.38 -5.48
C TRP A 88 -8.70 -10.36 -4.01
N LEU A 89 -9.21 -11.47 -3.46
CA LEU A 89 -9.49 -11.56 -2.02
C LEU A 89 -8.20 -11.52 -1.19
N ALA A 90 -7.16 -12.22 -1.64
CA ALA A 90 -5.85 -12.21 -1.00
C ALA A 90 -5.22 -10.80 -0.98
N TYR A 91 -5.45 -9.99 -2.02
CA TYR A 91 -5.05 -8.58 -2.05
C TYR A 91 -5.64 -7.77 -0.88
N TYR A 92 -6.95 -7.83 -0.69
CA TYR A 92 -7.61 -7.10 0.39
C TYR A 92 -7.24 -7.64 1.77
N ALA A 93 -7.03 -8.96 1.89
CA ALA A 93 -6.50 -9.56 3.10
C ALA A 93 -5.08 -9.03 3.41
N ALA A 94 -4.21 -8.95 2.41
CA ALA A 94 -2.86 -8.40 2.57
C ALA A 94 -2.89 -6.92 2.97
N LEU A 95 -3.75 -6.10 2.33
CA LEU A 95 -3.94 -4.70 2.74
C LEU A 95 -4.36 -4.58 4.20
N TYR A 96 -5.28 -5.44 4.65
CA TYR A 96 -5.71 -5.46 6.04
C TYR A 96 -4.53 -5.80 7.00
N PHE A 97 -3.75 -6.83 6.71
CA PHE A 97 -2.65 -7.19 7.60
C PHE A 97 -1.48 -6.21 7.56
N LEU A 98 -1.13 -5.68 6.38
CA LEU A 98 0.07 -4.87 6.19
C LEU A 98 -0.15 -3.40 6.48
N VAL A 99 -1.28 -2.83 6.06
CA VAL A 99 -1.55 -1.39 6.19
C VAL A 99 -2.47 -1.14 7.37
N TRP A 100 -3.63 -1.80 7.40
CA TRP A 100 -4.67 -1.53 8.40
C TRP A 100 -4.19 -1.82 9.82
N ARG A 101 -3.67 -3.03 10.05
CA ARG A 101 -3.16 -3.46 11.36
C ARG A 101 -1.96 -2.62 11.81
N PHE A 102 -1.08 -2.25 10.87
CA PHE A 102 0.10 -1.44 11.18
C PHE A 102 -0.27 0.01 11.53
N ALA A 103 -1.16 0.62 10.75
CA ALA A 103 -1.69 1.95 11.03
C ALA A 103 -2.40 2.00 12.39
N GLY A 104 -3.16 0.96 12.73
CA GLY A 104 -3.81 0.83 14.03
C GLY A 104 -2.83 0.76 15.20
N LYS A 105 -1.69 0.08 15.05
CA LYS A 105 -0.66 -0.02 16.11
C LYS A 105 0.10 1.30 16.36
N ARG A 106 0.17 2.19 15.36
CA ARG A 106 0.92 3.47 15.44
C ARG A 106 0.03 4.71 15.54
N ASP A 107 -1.25 4.54 15.87
CA ASP A 107 -2.27 5.61 15.94
C ASP A 107 -2.32 6.49 14.66
N MET A 108 -2.10 5.88 13.50
CA MET A 108 -2.22 6.54 12.20
C MET A 108 -3.65 6.44 11.68
N SER A 109 -4.03 7.33 10.75
CA SER A 109 -5.36 7.32 10.14
C SER A 109 -5.56 6.07 9.27
N LYS A 110 -6.22 5.04 9.82
CA LYS A 110 -6.25 3.68 9.24
C LYS A 110 -6.89 3.69 7.84
N TRP A 111 -8.04 4.34 7.71
CA TRP A 111 -8.80 4.42 6.47
C TRP A 111 -8.09 5.26 5.42
N THR A 112 -7.50 6.39 5.80
CA THR A 112 -6.77 7.27 4.88
C THR A 112 -5.56 6.55 4.28
N TRP A 113 -4.76 5.86 5.10
CA TRP A 113 -3.62 5.09 4.61
C TRP A 113 -4.04 3.89 3.77
N THR A 114 -5.12 3.20 4.15
CA THR A 114 -5.62 2.06 3.37
C THR A 114 -6.13 2.52 2.01
N LEU A 115 -6.91 3.59 1.94
CA LEU A 115 -7.37 4.20 0.69
C LEU A 115 -6.19 4.65 -0.17
N PHE A 116 -5.20 5.31 0.44
CA PHE A 116 -4.02 5.79 -0.27
C PHE A 116 -3.16 4.65 -0.81
N VAL A 117 -2.90 3.59 -0.05
CA VAL A 117 -2.11 2.46 -0.56
C VAL A 117 -2.89 1.69 -1.63
N ALA A 118 -4.19 1.50 -1.43
CA ALA A 118 -5.01 0.73 -2.35
C ALA A 118 -5.31 1.46 -3.66
N PHE A 119 -5.58 2.77 -3.62
CA PHE A 119 -6.09 3.54 -4.75
C PHE A 119 -5.33 4.85 -5.02
N GLY A 120 -4.37 5.21 -4.17
CA GLY A 120 -3.56 6.41 -4.34
C GLY A 120 -2.63 6.31 -5.55
N PRO A 121 -2.43 7.39 -6.31
CA PRO A 121 -1.65 7.36 -7.52
C PRO A 121 -0.17 7.03 -7.25
N THR A 122 0.54 6.65 -8.30
CA THR A 122 2.00 6.68 -8.30
C THR A 122 2.47 8.13 -8.23
N ILE A 123 3.20 8.50 -7.18
CA ILE A 123 3.71 9.86 -6.98
C ILE A 123 5.24 9.81 -7.07
N PHE A 124 5.85 10.70 -7.85
CA PHE A 124 7.30 10.73 -8.13
C PHE A 124 7.89 9.36 -8.48
N LEU A 125 7.27 8.65 -9.44
CA LEU A 125 7.69 7.31 -9.92
C LEU A 125 7.64 6.18 -8.87
N ALA A 126 7.21 6.47 -7.65
CA ALA A 126 7.06 5.50 -6.57
C ALA A 126 5.57 5.20 -6.33
N PRO A 127 5.16 3.92 -6.34
CA PRO A 127 3.80 3.55 -5.98
C PRO A 127 3.44 3.99 -4.55
N ALA A 128 2.14 4.22 -4.29
CA ALA A 128 1.65 4.71 -3.01
C ALA A 128 2.10 3.89 -1.78
N PHE A 129 2.31 2.57 -1.93
CA PHE A 129 2.81 1.74 -0.84
C PHE A 129 4.24 2.11 -0.39
N ILE A 130 5.10 2.60 -1.29
CA ILE A 130 6.46 3.04 -0.95
C ILE A 130 6.38 4.26 -0.04
N TRP A 131 5.51 5.21 -0.38
CA TRP A 131 5.26 6.39 0.43
C TRP A 131 4.70 6.04 1.81
N PHE A 132 3.80 5.06 1.86
CA PHE A 132 3.33 4.52 3.15
C PHE A 132 4.49 3.95 3.97
N ILE A 133 5.40 3.16 3.39
CA ILE A 133 6.56 2.61 4.10
C ILE A 133 7.47 3.75 4.60
N LEU A 134 7.83 4.70 3.75
CA LEU A 134 8.67 5.84 4.14
C LEU A 134 8.05 6.64 5.29
N PHE A 135 6.75 6.90 5.22
CA PHE A 135 6.05 7.60 6.28
C PHE A 135 5.94 6.75 7.56
N ALA A 136 5.59 5.47 7.41
CA ALA A 136 5.43 4.52 8.50
C ALA A 136 6.71 4.42 9.33
N PHE A 137 7.87 4.32 8.67
CA PHE A 137 9.19 4.14 9.30
C PHE A 137 9.99 5.44 9.44
N ARG A 138 9.33 6.61 9.33
CA ARG A 138 10.02 7.91 9.30
C ARG A 138 10.94 8.13 10.50
N TYR A 139 10.53 7.73 11.71
CA TYR A 139 11.34 7.95 12.92
C TYR A 139 12.59 7.08 12.93
N GLU A 140 12.46 5.84 12.49
CA GLU A 140 13.55 4.89 12.37
C GLU A 140 14.53 5.33 11.26
N ILE A 141 14.01 5.76 10.11
CA ILE A 141 14.80 6.31 9.00
C ILE A 141 15.57 7.56 9.45
N PHE A 142 14.90 8.50 10.12
CA PHE A 142 15.57 9.70 10.65
C PHE A 142 16.60 9.37 11.72
N GLY A 143 16.36 8.36 12.55
CA GLY A 143 17.34 7.88 13.54
C GLY A 143 18.61 7.35 12.87
N VAL A 144 18.47 6.53 11.83
CA VAL A 144 19.60 6.01 11.05
C VAL A 144 20.32 7.15 10.32
N TYR A 145 19.58 8.03 9.65
CA TYR A 145 20.15 9.18 8.95
C TYR A 145 20.96 10.07 9.90
N LYS A 146 20.39 10.42 11.05
CA LYS A 146 21.06 11.24 12.07
C LYS A 146 22.35 10.56 12.56
N LYS A 147 22.30 9.25 12.82
CA LYS A 147 23.47 8.47 13.22
C LYS A 147 24.56 8.49 12.15
N VAL A 148 24.21 8.26 10.89
CA VAL A 148 25.16 8.31 9.76
C VAL A 148 25.79 9.70 9.63
N VAL A 149 24.99 10.77 9.73
CA VAL A 149 25.49 12.15 9.66
C VAL A 149 26.42 12.47 10.84
N GLU A 150 26.09 12.02 12.05
CA GLU A 150 26.94 12.19 13.23
C GLU A 150 28.23 11.38 13.12
N ASP A 151 28.17 10.13 12.66
CA ASP A 151 29.35 9.29 12.43
C ASP A 151 30.28 9.91 11.37
N TYR A 152 29.72 10.46 10.29
CA TYR A 152 30.49 11.15 9.23
C TYR A 152 31.11 12.46 9.73
N LYS A 153 30.38 13.25 10.53
CA LYS A 153 30.90 14.48 11.16
C LYS A 153 32.01 14.20 12.17
N ASN A 154 31.95 13.06 12.84
CA ASN A 154 32.95 12.63 13.82
C ASN A 154 34.12 11.85 13.18
N GLY A 155 34.22 11.83 11.85
CA GLY A 155 35.32 11.20 11.13
C GLY A 155 35.37 9.68 11.25
N LYS A 156 34.27 9.03 11.67
CA LYS A 156 34.18 7.56 11.69
C LYS A 156 33.86 7.09 10.27
N GLU A 157 34.73 6.25 9.72
CA GLU A 157 34.48 5.58 8.44
C GLU A 157 33.13 4.86 8.47
N ALA A 158 32.41 4.90 7.34
CA ALA A 158 31.13 4.23 7.20
C ALA A 158 31.22 2.76 7.67
N PRO A 159 30.19 2.21 8.33
CA PRO A 159 30.22 0.84 8.81
C PRO A 159 30.52 -0.07 7.62
N LYS A 160 31.68 -0.75 7.65
CA LYS A 160 32.06 -1.73 6.64
C LYS A 160 30.92 -2.75 6.55
N GLN A 161 30.31 -2.86 5.37
CA GLN A 161 29.41 -3.96 5.07
C GLN A 161 30.19 -5.23 5.36
N LYS A 162 29.72 -6.05 6.31
CA LYS A 162 30.26 -7.39 6.48
C LYS A 162 29.94 -8.13 5.18
N GLU A 163 30.94 -8.31 4.34
CA GLU A 163 30.87 -9.27 3.23
C GLU A 163 30.41 -10.60 3.84
N PRO A 164 29.36 -11.24 3.28
CA PRO A 164 28.98 -12.55 3.74
C PRO A 164 30.19 -13.47 3.54
N GLU A 165 30.69 -14.05 4.63
CA GLU A 165 31.72 -15.08 4.59
C GLU A 165 31.23 -16.19 3.66
N GLU A 166 31.72 -16.14 2.42
CA GLU A 166 31.63 -17.23 1.47
C GLU A 166 32.27 -18.42 2.17
N ASN A 167 31.47 -19.47 2.40
CA ASN A 167 31.92 -20.72 2.97
C ASN A 167 33.01 -21.34 2.08
N LEU A 168 34.24 -20.91 2.26
CA LEU A 168 35.45 -21.67 1.95
C LEU A 168 35.57 -22.75 3.03
N LYS A 169 34.76 -23.80 2.88
CA LYS A 169 35.13 -25.14 3.31
C LYS A 169 35.20 -26.01 2.07
N SER A 170 36.34 -25.90 1.41
CA SER A 170 37.02 -27.04 0.84
C SER A 170 37.29 -28.05 1.95
N GLU A 171 36.70 -29.24 1.84
CA GLU A 171 37.33 -30.57 1.99
C GLU A 171 36.27 -31.67 1.92
#